data_AF-A0A3M1ATC6-F1
#
_entry.id   AF-A0A3M1ATC6-F1
#
_cell.length_a   1.000
_cell.length_b   1.000
_cell.length_c   1.000
_cell.angle_alpha   90.00
_cell.angle_beta   90.00
_cell.angle_gamma   90.00
#
_symmetry.space_group_name_H-M   'P 1'
#
loop_
_entity.id
_entity.type
_entity.pdbx_description
1 polymer ?
#
loop_
_entity_poly.entity_id
_entity_poly.type
_entity_poly.pdbx_seq_one_letter_code
_entity_poly.pdbx_strand_id
1 'polypeptide(L)'
;MGQQQLLLLVLSAVIVGLAIVVGINMFGENATQANQDAVVQDVLTIASRAQAWYRRPTMMGGGGRSFNNVTLDTLQFTPSNANGSYSITSADTSATVNGTGTEGVQVSVIVFPDSIGTPTITVQ
;
A
#
# COMPACT_ATOMS: atom_id res chain seq x y z
N MET A 1 -21.78 15.55 51.65
CA MET A 1 -22.31 15.84 50.30
C MET A 1 -21.22 16.38 49.35
N GLY A 2 -20.49 17.44 49.68
CA GLY A 2 -19.44 18.01 48.79
C GLY A 2 -18.26 17.07 48.48
N GLN A 3 -17.80 16.27 49.44
CA GLN A 3 -16.64 15.37 49.23
C GLN A 3 -16.91 14.22 48.24
N GLN A 4 -18.13 13.64 48.26
CA GLN A 4 -18.51 12.58 47.30
C GLN A 4 -18.76 13.14 45.90
N GLN A 5 -19.33 14.35 45.80
CA GLN A 5 -19.52 15.00 44.50
C GLN A 5 -18.19 15.41 43.86
N LEU A 6 -17.22 15.87 44.66
CA LEU A 6 -15.87 16.16 44.16
C LEU A 6 -15.16 14.91 43.65
N LEU A 7 -15.30 13.77 44.32
CA LEU A 7 -14.70 12.50 43.86
C LEU A 7 -15.30 12.02 42.54
N LEU A 8 -16.62 12.15 42.35
CA LEU A 8 -17.28 11.77 41.09
C LEU A 8 -16.88 12.66 39.91
N LEU A 9 -16.62 13.95 40.17
CA LEU A 9 -16.13 14.89 39.16
C LEU A 9 -14.70 14.54 38.72
N VAL A 10 -13.83 14.20 39.67
CA VAL A 10 -12.45 13.79 39.35
C VAL A 10 -12.45 12.47 38.57
N LEU A 11 -13.29 11.51 38.96
CA LEU A 11 -13.40 10.23 38.26
C LEU A 11 -13.84 10.41 36.80
N SER A 12 -14.84 11.26 36.53
CA SER A 12 -15.30 11.51 35.16
C SER A 12 -14.24 12.24 34.33
N ALA A 13 -13.51 13.18 34.91
CA ALA A 13 -12.43 13.89 34.23
C ALA A 13 -11.29 12.96 33.78
N VAL A 14 -10.91 11.98 34.61
CA VAL A 14 -9.88 10.98 34.27
C VAL A 14 -10.32 10.11 33.10
N ILE A 15 -11.59 9.67 33.08
CA ILE A 15 -12.14 8.84 31.99
C ILE A 15 -12.13 9.61 30.67
N VAL A 16 -12.58 10.86 30.67
CA VAL A 16 -12.58 11.73 29.47
C VAL A 16 -11.15 11.97 28.98
N GLY A 17 -10.20 12.22 29.89
CA GLY A 17 -8.79 12.42 29.54
C GLY A 17 -8.18 11.22 28.80
N LEU A 18 -8.43 10.00 29.27
CA LEU A 18 -7.95 8.78 28.59
C LEU A 18 -8.64 8.55 27.25
N ALA A 19 -9.95 8.81 27.16
CA ALA A 19 -10.70 8.64 25.91
C ALA A 19 -10.19 9.54 24.78
N ILE A 20 -9.78 10.77 25.09
CA ILE A 20 -9.21 11.70 24.09
C ILE A 20 -7.88 11.16 23.55
N VAL A 21 -6.99 10.68 24.42
CA VAL A 21 -5.68 10.16 24.00
C VAL A 21 -5.83 8.91 23.13
N VAL A 22 -6.69 7.97 23.54
CA VAL A 22 -6.98 6.77 22.74
C VAL A 22 -7.63 7.14 21.41
N GLY A 23 -8.58 8.09 21.40
CA GLY A 23 -9.22 8.58 20.18
C GLY A 23 -8.22 9.15 19.17
N ILE A 24 -7.28 9.99 19.63
CA ILE A 24 -6.24 10.57 18.77
C ILE A 24 -5.33 9.49 18.19
N ASN A 25 -4.86 8.54 19.01
CA ASN A 25 -4.01 7.45 18.53
C ASN A 25 -4.71 6.59 17.48
N MET A 26 -5.99 6.26 17.71
CA MET A 26 -6.79 5.47 16.76
C MET A 26 -6.96 6.18 15.42
N PHE A 27 -7.11 7.51 15.39
CA PHE A 27 -7.17 8.26 14.12
C PHE A 27 -5.86 8.21 13.33
N GLY A 28 -4.71 8.24 14.00
CA GLY A 28 -3.40 8.07 13.35
C GLY A 28 -3.23 6.69 12.73
N GLU A 29 -3.53 5.63 13.49
CA GLU A 29 -3.43 4.24 13.03
C GLU A 29 -4.34 3.95 11.84
N ASN A 30 -5.56 4.50 11.83
CA ASN A 30 -6.47 4.36 10.69
C ASN A 30 -5.92 4.99 9.40
N ALA A 31 -5.24 6.13 9.50
CA ALA A 31 -4.64 6.79 8.32
C ALA A 31 -3.48 5.97 7.74
N THR A 32 -2.62 5.42 8.60
CA THR A 32 -1.52 4.54 8.19
C THR A 32 -2.05 3.24 7.58
N GLN A 33 -3.07 2.62 8.19
CA GLN A 33 -3.70 1.41 7.66
C GLN A 33 -4.35 1.65 6.29
N ALA A 34 -5.08 2.76 6.13
CA ALA A 34 -5.68 3.11 4.85
C ALA A 34 -4.64 3.39 3.76
N ASN A 35 -3.51 4.02 4.11
CA ASN A 35 -2.40 4.22 3.17
C ASN A 35 -1.77 2.88 2.76
N GLN A 36 -1.52 1.99 3.72
CA GLN A 36 -1.02 0.64 3.47
C GLN A 36 -1.92 -0.14 2.50
N ASP A 37 -3.23 -0.17 2.76
CA ASP A 37 -4.18 -0.89 1.91
C ASP A 37 -4.25 -0.30 0.49
N ALA A 38 -4.18 1.03 0.37
CA ALA A 38 -4.15 1.70 -0.93
C ALA A 38 -2.88 1.37 -1.72
N VAL A 39 -1.71 1.40 -1.07
CA VAL A 39 -0.42 1.05 -1.72
C VAL A 39 -0.42 -0.42 -2.16
N VAL A 40 -0.96 -1.33 -1.35
CA VAL A 40 -1.12 -2.74 -1.73
C VAL A 40 -2.03 -2.87 -2.94
N GLN A 41 -3.16 -2.18 -2.97
CA GLN A 41 -4.10 -2.20 -4.09
C GLN A 41 -3.46 -1.66 -5.39
N ASP A 42 -2.68 -0.59 -5.30
CA ASP A 42 -1.96 -0.02 -6.44
C ASP A 42 -0.90 -1.00 -6.97
N VAL A 43 -0.09 -1.60 -6.09
CA VAL A 43 0.92 -2.60 -6.47
C VAL A 43 0.26 -3.82 -7.12
N LEU A 44 -0.87 -4.31 -6.59
CA LEU A 44 -1.62 -5.42 -7.21
C LEU A 44 -2.19 -5.03 -8.57
N THR A 45 -2.66 -3.79 -8.72
CA THR A 45 -3.14 -3.27 -10.01
C THR A 45 -2.00 -3.25 -11.03
N ILE A 46 -0.83 -2.72 -10.67
CA ILE A 46 0.37 -2.71 -11.53
C ILE A 46 0.76 -4.16 -11.88
N ALA A 47 0.77 -5.07 -10.90
CA ALA A 47 1.11 -6.47 -11.11
C ALA A 47 0.16 -7.16 -12.11
N SER A 48 -1.16 -6.93 -11.98
CA SER A 48 -2.16 -7.47 -12.90
C SER A 48 -1.98 -6.95 -14.33
N ARG A 49 -1.65 -5.66 -14.47
CA ARG A 49 -1.35 -5.04 -15.77
C ARG A 49 -0.06 -5.58 -16.36
N ALA A 50 0.97 -5.81 -15.54
CA ALA A 50 2.22 -6.43 -15.97
C ALA A 50 2.00 -7.84 -16.52
N GLN A 51 1.16 -8.66 -15.88
CA GLN A 51 0.77 -9.97 -16.42
C GLN A 51 -0.02 -9.87 -17.71
N ALA A 52 -0.97 -8.93 -17.80
CA ALA A 52 -1.70 -8.69 -19.02
C ALA A 52 -0.77 -8.26 -20.17
N TRP A 53 0.24 -7.44 -19.86
CA TRP A 53 1.27 -7.01 -20.81
C TRP A 53 2.13 -8.18 -21.28
N TYR A 54 2.59 -9.04 -20.37
CA TYR A 54 3.35 -10.25 -20.69
C TYR A 54 2.62 -11.16 -21.71
N ARG A 55 1.30 -11.35 -21.53
CA ARG A 55 0.48 -12.20 -22.41
C ARG A 55 0.17 -11.56 -23.77
N ARG A 56 0.26 -10.24 -23.89
CA ARG A 56 -0.01 -9.54 -25.15
C ARG A 56 1.17 -9.72 -26.12
N PRO A 57 0.94 -9.97 -27.42
CA PRO A 57 2.01 -10.07 -28.40
C PRO A 57 2.67 -8.70 -28.63
N THR A 58 3.95 -8.70 -28.99
CA THR A 58 4.75 -7.48 -29.26
C THR A 58 4.14 -6.61 -30.37
N MET A 59 3.50 -7.24 -31.36
CA MET A 59 2.81 -6.54 -32.46
C MET A 59 1.63 -5.65 -31.98
N MET A 60 1.13 -5.89 -30.76
CA MET A 60 0.07 -5.10 -30.14
C MET A 60 0.58 -4.24 -28.96
N GLY A 61 1.90 -4.03 -28.87
CA GLY A 61 2.52 -3.27 -27.78
C GLY A 61 2.63 -4.04 -26.46
N GLY A 62 2.57 -5.37 -26.49
CA GLY A 62 2.78 -6.25 -25.34
C GLY A 62 4.21 -6.77 -25.17
N GLY A 63 4.43 -7.61 -24.15
CA GLY A 63 5.73 -8.18 -23.82
C GLY A 63 6.12 -9.45 -24.57
N GLY A 64 5.18 -10.05 -25.32
CA GLY A 64 5.48 -11.22 -26.15
C GLY A 64 6.03 -12.41 -25.37
N ARG A 65 5.50 -12.66 -24.17
CA ARG A 65 6.00 -13.66 -23.20
C ARG A 65 7.38 -13.33 -22.61
N SER A 66 7.72 -12.05 -22.53
CA SER A 66 8.85 -11.56 -21.76
C SER A 66 8.40 -10.39 -20.90
N PHE A 67 9.00 -10.24 -19.72
CA PHE A 67 8.87 -9.01 -18.92
C PHE A 67 9.94 -7.97 -19.30
N ASN A 68 10.81 -8.28 -20.26
CA ASN A 68 11.87 -7.38 -20.68
C ASN A 68 11.29 -6.07 -21.25
N ASN A 69 11.78 -4.93 -20.78
CA ASN A 69 11.26 -3.58 -21.08
C ASN A 69 9.88 -3.23 -20.52
N VAL A 70 9.32 -4.01 -19.58
CA VAL A 70 8.13 -3.52 -18.87
C VAL A 70 8.49 -2.28 -18.05
N THR A 71 7.75 -1.20 -18.28
CA THR A 71 7.87 0.07 -17.55
C THR A 71 6.50 0.52 -17.06
N LEU A 72 6.44 1.37 -16.04
CA LEU A 72 5.16 1.90 -15.54
C LEU A 72 4.38 2.65 -16.62
N ASP A 73 5.07 3.30 -17.56
CA ASP A 73 4.47 3.96 -18.72
C ASP A 73 3.78 2.96 -19.66
N THR A 74 4.44 1.83 -19.98
CA THR A 74 3.81 0.76 -20.78
C THR A 74 2.59 0.14 -20.11
N LEU A 75 2.50 0.24 -18.78
CA LEU A 75 1.37 -0.21 -17.97
C LEU A 75 0.34 0.90 -17.73
N GLN A 76 0.52 2.07 -18.34
CA GLN A 76 -0.33 3.25 -18.20
C GLN A 76 -0.57 3.60 -16.72
N PHE A 77 0.50 3.55 -15.92
CA PHE A 77 0.47 3.82 -14.49
C PHE A 77 1.45 4.95 -14.15
N THR A 78 1.00 5.93 -13.37
CA THR A 78 1.85 7.04 -12.94
C THR A 78 2.79 6.59 -11.82
N PRO A 79 4.10 6.87 -11.90
CA PRO A 79 5.09 6.40 -10.93
C PRO A 79 4.95 7.05 -9.54
N SER A 80 4.10 8.05 -9.39
CA SER A 80 3.78 8.69 -8.12
C SER A 80 2.28 9.02 -8.08
N ASN A 81 1.65 8.76 -6.93
CA ASN A 81 0.28 9.14 -6.61
C ASN A 81 0.24 9.70 -5.16
N ALA A 82 -0.91 10.21 -4.72
CA ALA A 82 -1.14 10.65 -3.35
C ALA A 82 -0.86 9.56 -2.29
N ASN A 83 -0.92 8.29 -2.69
CA ASN A 83 -0.67 7.14 -1.81
C ASN A 83 0.83 6.83 -1.65
N GLY A 84 1.66 7.10 -2.66
CA GLY A 84 3.06 6.68 -2.66
C GLY A 84 3.76 6.80 -4.01
N SER A 85 4.99 6.30 -4.05
CA SER A 85 5.79 6.16 -5.26
C SER A 85 5.93 4.69 -5.65
N TYR A 86 5.97 4.41 -6.95
CA TYR A 86 5.98 3.05 -7.48
C TYR A 86 7.12 2.89 -8.48
N SER A 87 7.74 1.71 -8.47
CA SER A 87 8.78 1.31 -9.40
C SER A 87 8.53 -0.13 -9.85
N ILE A 88 8.93 -0.44 -11.09
CA ILE A 88 8.93 -1.80 -11.61
C ILE A 88 10.33 -2.13 -12.09
N THR A 89 10.85 -3.27 -11.66
CA THR A 89 12.12 -3.82 -12.12
C THR A 89 11.82 -5.09 -12.88
N SER A 90 12.19 -5.13 -14.15
CA SER A 90 12.03 -6.29 -15.00
C SER A 90 13.21 -7.25 -14.84
N ALA A 91 12.90 -8.55 -14.84
CA ALA A 91 13.83 -9.65 -15.05
C ALA A 91 13.31 -10.52 -16.22
N ASP A 92 14.12 -11.43 -16.75
CA ASP A 92 13.75 -12.19 -17.96
C ASP A 92 12.42 -12.96 -17.80
N THR A 93 12.23 -13.61 -16.66
CA THR A 93 11.09 -14.49 -16.39
C THR A 93 10.15 -13.97 -15.30
N SER A 94 10.46 -12.83 -14.68
CA SER A 94 9.63 -12.22 -13.64
C SER A 94 9.77 -10.69 -13.63
N ALA A 95 8.81 -9.98 -13.06
CA ALA A 95 8.92 -8.54 -12.81
C ALA A 95 8.63 -8.25 -11.35
N THR A 96 9.47 -7.44 -10.69
CA THR A 96 9.23 -7.02 -9.31
C THR A 96 8.64 -5.62 -9.31
N VAL A 97 7.48 -5.47 -8.70
CA VAL A 97 6.82 -4.18 -8.47
C VAL A 97 7.07 -3.78 -7.03
N ASN A 98 7.62 -2.58 -6.82
CA ASN A 98 7.83 -2.00 -5.49
C ASN A 98 7.00 -0.72 -5.37
N GLY A 99 6.22 -0.61 -4.31
CA GLY A 99 5.51 0.59 -3.90
C GLY A 99 6.04 1.09 -2.56
N THR A 100 6.31 2.38 -2.44
CA THR A 100 6.69 3.07 -1.21
C THR A 100 5.60 4.08 -0.86
N GLY A 101 4.79 3.75 0.13
CA GLY A 101 3.75 4.60 0.69
C GLY A 101 4.29 5.83 1.39
N THR A 102 3.50 6.90 1.43
CA THR A 102 3.88 8.15 2.10
C THR A 102 4.04 8.01 3.61
N GLU A 103 3.42 6.98 4.21
CA GLU A 103 3.49 6.66 5.63
C GLU A 103 4.63 5.68 5.99
N GLY A 104 5.66 5.54 5.14
CA GLY A 104 6.83 4.67 5.40
C GLY A 104 6.59 3.18 5.11
N VAL A 105 5.46 2.83 4.51
CA VAL A 105 5.09 1.46 4.15
C VAL A 105 5.72 1.08 2.82
N GLN A 106 6.49 -0.01 2.76
CA GLN A 106 7.03 -0.56 1.52
C GLN A 106 6.31 -1.85 1.17
N VAL A 107 5.81 -1.97 -0.05
CA VAL A 107 5.13 -3.16 -0.57
C VAL A 107 5.88 -3.64 -1.80
N SER A 108 6.32 -4.90 -1.78
CA SER A 108 6.97 -5.53 -2.93
C SER A 108 6.22 -6.77 -3.37
N VAL A 109 5.98 -6.90 -4.68
CA VAL A 109 5.33 -8.04 -5.31
C VAL A 109 6.17 -8.52 -6.47
N ILE A 110 6.42 -9.83 -6.53
CA ILE A 110 7.04 -10.47 -7.69
C ILE A 110 5.92 -10.99 -8.60
N VAL A 111 5.97 -10.64 -9.87
CA VAL A 111 5.03 -11.04 -10.91
C VAL A 111 5.67 -12.13 -11.75
N PHE A 112 5.00 -13.28 -11.84
CA PHE A 112 5.36 -14.39 -12.71
C PHE A 112 4.42 -14.45 -13.93
N PRO A 113 4.79 -15.22 -14.97
CA PRO A 113 3.97 -15.40 -16.18
C PRO A 113 2.55 -15.88 -15.88
N ASP A 114 2.44 -16.80 -14.91
CA ASP A 114 1.20 -17.53 -14.61
C ASP A 114 0.61 -17.17 -13.23
N SER A 115 1.34 -16.44 -12.39
CA SER A 115 0.92 -16.08 -11.05
C SER A 115 1.48 -14.74 -10.58
N ILE A 116 0.79 -14.10 -9.63
CA ILE A 116 1.32 -12.96 -8.90
C ILE A 116 1.77 -13.50 -7.54
N GLY A 117 3.03 -13.28 -7.19
CA GLY A 117 3.58 -13.64 -5.89
C GLY A 117 2.88 -12.88 -4.76
N THR A 118 2.96 -13.43 -3.55
CA THR A 118 2.36 -12.79 -2.38
C THR A 118 3.02 -11.44 -2.10
N PRO A 119 2.24 -10.35 -1.91
CA PRO A 119 2.80 -9.06 -1.52
C PRO A 119 3.54 -9.19 -0.20
N THR A 120 4.80 -8.78 -0.21
CA THR A 120 5.61 -8.64 1.00
C THR A 120 5.52 -7.19 1.44
N ILE A 121 4.98 -6.97 2.65
CA ILE A 121 4.85 -5.64 3.24
C ILE A 121 5.95 -5.49 4.28
N THR A 122 6.74 -4.44 4.16
CA THR A 122 7.75 -4.03 5.13
C THR A 122 7.40 -2.62 5.59
N VAL A 123 7.01 -2.48 6.86
CA VAL A 123 6.78 -1.17 7.48
C VAL A 123 8.11 -0.73 8.08
N GLN A 124 8.60 0.45 7.71
CA GLN A 124 9.85 1.00 8.25
C GLN A 124 9.60 1.84 9.50
#